data_AF-A0A914MWH6-F1
#
_entry.id   AF-A0A914MWH6-F1
#
_cell.length_a   1.000
_cell.length_b   1.000
_cell.length_c   1.000
_cell.angle_alpha   90.00
_cell.angle_beta   90.00
_cell.angle_gamma   90.00
#
_symmetry.space_group_name_H-M   'P 1'
#
loop_
_entity.id
_entity.type
_entity.pdbx_description
1 polymer ?
#
loop_
_entity_poly.entity_id
_entity_poly.type
_entity_poly.pdbx_seq_one_letter_code
_entity_poly.pdbx_strand_id
1 'polypeptide(L)' 'MKRTSIKQCKVCGVCGTKDKVCFHYGVITCRACGAFFRRYLESENKCRYIECNYICLQEQFSNKGEKSETNLADCKKM' A
#
# COMPACT_ATOMS: atom_id res chain seq x y z
N MET A 1 -32.08 4.95 -16.84
CA MET A 1 -30.73 5.43 -16.45
C MET A 1 -29.72 4.31 -16.69
N LYS A 2 -28.77 4.49 -17.61
CA LYS A 2 -27.81 3.44 -17.99
C LYS A 2 -26.66 3.44 -16.97
N ARG A 3 -26.49 2.36 -16.21
CA ARG A 3 -25.28 2.13 -15.39
C ARG A 3 -24.14 1.83 -16.35
N THR A 4 -23.36 2.85 -16.69
CA THR A 4 -22.12 2.69 -17.45
C THR A 4 -21.18 1.84 -16.60
N SER A 5 -20.93 0.59 -16.98
CA SER A 5 -20.01 -0.30 -16.27
C SER A 5 -18.59 0.25 -16.46
N ILE A 6 -18.13 1.03 -15.48
CA ILE A 6 -16.72 1.40 -15.38
C ILE A 6 -15.97 0.07 -15.31
N LYS A 7 -15.14 -0.24 -16.32
CA LYS A 7 -14.18 -1.34 -16.25
C LYS A 7 -13.25 -1.04 -15.07
N GLN A 8 -13.58 -1.57 -13.90
CA GLN A 8 -12.81 -1.34 -12.68
C GLN A 8 -11.39 -1.83 -12.90
N CYS A 9 -10.43 -0.91 -12.77
CA CYS A 9 -9.02 -1.24 -12.74
C CYS A 9 -8.80 -2.13 -11.50
N LYS A 10 -8.51 -3.42 -11.72
CA LYS A 10 -8.39 -4.43 -10.65
C LYS A 10 -7.01 -4.42 -10.00
N VAL A 11 -6.44 -3.26 -9.71
CA VAL A 11 -5.12 -3.14 -9.11
C VAL A 11 -5.24 -2.30 -7.84
N CYS A 12 -4.61 -2.76 -6.76
CA CYS A 12 -4.49 -2.00 -5.53
C CYS A 12 -3.61 -0.77 -5.76
N GLY A 13 -4.15 0.43 -5.51
CA GLY A 13 -3.39 1.68 -5.63
C GLY A 13 -2.27 1.88 -4.59
N VAL A 14 -2.12 0.95 -3.64
CA VAL A 14 -1.15 1.03 -2.53
C VAL A 14 -0.03 0.01 -2.63
N CYS A 15 -0.22 -1.13 -3.30
CA CYS A 15 0.84 -2.15 -3.41
C CYS A 15 0.88 -2.85 -4.77
N GLY A 16 0.06 -2.42 -5.72
CA GLY A 16 0.05 -2.98 -7.07
C GLY A 16 -0.52 -4.39 -7.20
N THR A 17 -0.95 -5.06 -6.10
CA THR A 17 -1.56 -6.39 -6.23
C THR A 17 -2.88 -6.35 -7.00
N LYS A 18 -3.12 -7.40 -7.78
CA LYS A 18 -4.38 -7.61 -8.51
C LYS A 18 -5.39 -8.44 -7.73
N ASP A 19 -4.96 -9.04 -6.63
CA ASP A 19 -5.74 -10.01 -5.89
C ASP A 19 -6.66 -9.33 -4.88
N LYS A 20 -7.94 -9.77 -4.89
CA LYS A 20 -8.93 -9.41 -3.88
C LYS A 20 -9.01 -7.90 -3.62
N VAL A 21 -9.01 -7.13 -4.71
CA VAL A 21 -9.15 -5.68 -4.67
C VAL A 21 -10.62 -5.28 -4.67
N CYS A 22 -10.96 -4.28 -3.88
CA CYS A 22 -12.27 -3.65 -3.85
C CYS A 22 -12.15 -2.20 -3.35
N PHE A 23 -13.27 -1.49 -3.24
CA PHE A 23 -13.26 -0.15 -2.68
C PHE A 23 -13.18 -0.21 -1.14
N HIS A 24 -12.09 0.34 -0.59
CA HIS A 24 -11.95 0.61 0.83
C HIS A 24 -11.67 2.11 0.99
N TYR A 25 -12.41 2.79 1.86
CA TYR A 25 -12.21 4.22 2.16
C TYR A 25 -12.25 5.13 0.91
N GLY A 26 -13.11 4.80 -0.07
CA GLY A 26 -13.27 5.58 -1.31
C GLY A 26 -12.23 5.31 -2.40
N VAL A 27 -11.23 4.45 -2.16
CA VAL A 27 -10.17 4.11 -3.12
C VAL A 27 -10.08 2.60 -3.39
N ILE A 28 -9.56 2.21 -4.56
CA ILE A 28 -9.36 0.79 -4.90
C ILE A 28 -8.10 0.28 -4.20
N THR A 29 -8.27 -0.63 -3.26
CA THR A 29 -7.17 -1.27 -2.52
C THR A 29 -7.44 -2.75 -2.30
N CYS A 30 -6.40 -3.53 -1.99
CA CYS A 30 -6.57 -4.89 -1.52
C CYS A 30 -6.96 -4.92 -0.04
N ARG A 31 -7.54 -6.05 0.40
CA ARG A 31 -7.95 -6.25 1.80
C ARG A 31 -6.83 -5.99 2.82
N ALA A 32 -5.58 -6.35 2.48
CA ALA A 32 -4.44 -6.16 3.38
C ALA A 32 -4.11 -4.67 3.59
N CYS A 33 -4.06 -3.88 2.52
CA CYS A 33 -3.81 -2.44 2.58
C CYS A 33 -4.96 -1.69 3.29
N GLY A 34 -6.22 -2.04 3.01
CA GLY A 34 -7.35 -1.48 3.74
C GLY A 34 -7.29 -1.78 5.24
N ALA A 35 -6.93 -3.02 5.62
CA ALA A 35 -6.77 -3.39 7.02
C ALA A 35 -5.57 -2.69 7.69
N PHE A 36 -4.47 -2.50 6.98
CA PHE A 36 -3.31 -1.74 7.47
C PHE A 36 -3.71 -0.30 7.79
N PHE A 37 -4.37 0.39 6.85
CA PHE A 37 -4.81 1.77 7.04
C PHE A 37 -5.78 1.91 8.22
N ARG A 38 -6.72 0.97 8.36
CA ARG A 38 -7.64 0.94 9.51
C ARG A 38 -6.90 0.87 10.83
N ARG A 39 -5.94 -0.06 10.97
CA ARG A 39 -5.15 -0.22 12.21
C ARG A 39 -4.28 0.99 12.51
N TYR A 40 -3.84 1.72 11.48
CA TYR A 40 -3.15 2.98 11.67
C TYR A 40 -4.07 4.03 12.29
N LEU A 41 -5.30 4.18 11.79
CA LEU A 41 -6.29 5.12 12.34
C LEU A 41 -6.74 4.76 13.77
N GLU A 42 -6.88 3.47 14.07
CA GLU A 42 -7.28 2.97 15.40
C GLU A 42 -6.12 3.01 16.43
N SER A 43 -4.89 3.32 16.00
CA SER A 43 -3.72 3.35 16.89
C SER A 43 -3.69 4.65 17.70
N GLU A 44 -3.87 4.55 19.02
CA GLU A 44 -3.66 5.67 19.95
C GLU A 44 -2.18 6.12 20.00
N ASN A 45 -1.26 5.23 19.62
CA ASN A 45 0.17 5.51 19.55
C ASN A 45 0.53 6.12 18.20
N LYS A 46 0.74 7.45 18.18
CA LYS A 46 1.17 8.21 17.00
C LYS A 46 2.58 7.85 16.50
N CYS A 47 3.40 7.18 17.33
CA CYS A 47 4.80 6.86 17.04
C CYS A 47 5.03 5.42 16.55
N ARG A 48 4.02 4.75 15.96
CA ARG A 48 4.16 3.35 15.50
C ARG A 48 5.05 3.20 14.27
N TYR A 49 5.19 4.27 13.49
CA TYR A 49 5.99 4.34 12.28
C TYR A 49 6.93 5.54 12.40
N ILE A 50 8.18 5.36 11.97
CA ILE A 50 9.15 6.46 11.89
C ILE A 50 8.85 7.34 10.68
N GLU A 51 9.22 8.61 10.76
CA GLU A 51 9.18 9.50 9.59
C GLU A 51 10.14 8.98 8.52
N CYS A 52 9.60 8.63 7.37
CA CYS A 52 10.38 8.20 6.21
C CYS A 52 10.53 9.40 5.27
N ASN A 53 11.75 9.92 5.13
CA ASN A 53 12.08 11.00 4.19
C ASN A 53 12.34 10.52 2.76
N TYR A 54 12.09 9.24 2.48
CA TYR A 54 12.26 8.66 1.16
C TYR A 54 10.94 8.64 0.39
N ILE A 55 11.02 8.92 -0.91
CA ILE A 55 9.92 8.65 -1.84
C ILE A 55 9.93 7.14 -2.11
N CYS A 56 9.10 6.40 -1.37
CA CYS A 56 8.90 4.97 -1.65
C CYS A 56 8.10 4.82 -2.95
N LEU A 57 8.79 4.48 -4.05
CA LEU A 57 8.14 4.29 -5.36
C LEU A 57 7.30 3.00 -5.38
N GLN A 58 6.10 3.10 -5.98
CA GLN A 58 5.36 1.95 -6.48
C GLN A 58 6.06 1.47 -7.75
N GLU A 59 7.05 0.59 -7.64
CA GLU A 59 7.67 -0.01 -8.83
C GLU A 59 6.64 -0.88 -9.56
N GLN A 60 6.12 -0.34 -10.67
CA GLN A 60 5.23 -1.05 -11.58
C GLN A 60 6.06 -2.02 -12.42
N PHE A 61 6.11 -3.29 -11.97
CA PHE A 61 6.25 -4.53 -12.74
C PHE A 61 7.05 -4.55 -14.08
N SER A 62 8.06 -5.44 -14.09
CA SER A 62 8.82 -6.05 -15.22
C SER A 62 10.16 -5.34 -15.52
N ASN A 63 11.35 -5.92 -15.35
CA ASN A 63 11.82 -7.29 -15.47
C ASN A 63 12.99 -7.60 -14.52
N LYS A 64 13.23 -8.90 -14.31
CA LYS A 64 14.34 -9.54 -13.57
C LYS A 64 15.64 -8.73 -13.49
N GLY A 65 16.12 -8.58 -12.24
CA GLY A 65 17.55 -8.53 -11.93
C GLY A 65 18.09 -7.19 -11.48
N GLU A 66 17.89 -6.85 -10.21
CA GLU A 66 18.95 -6.27 -9.38
C GLU A 66 18.52 -6.36 -7.91
N LYS A 67 19.34 -7.03 -7.10
CA LYS A 67 19.18 -7.06 -5.65
C LYS A 67 19.58 -5.68 -5.13
N SER A 68 18.63 -4.85 -4.72
CA SER A 68 18.96 -3.79 -3.77
C SER A 68 18.91 -4.39 -2.37
N GLU A 69 20.04 -4.95 -1.95
CA GLU A 69 20.33 -5.14 -0.54
C GLU A 69 20.40 -3.76 0.10
N THR A 70 19.31 -3.32 0.73
CA THR A 70 19.41 -2.32 1.77
C THR A 70 18.99 -2.95 3.09
N ASN A 71 20.01 -3.07 3.93
CA ASN A 71 20.01 -3.75 5.20
C ASN A 71 18.81 -3.39 6.08
N LEU A 72 18.09 -4.44 6.48
CA LEU A 72 17.22 -4.48 7.64
C LEU A 72 18.08 -4.34 8.90
N ALA A 73 18.26 -3.11 9.40
CA ALA A 73 18.72 -2.72 10.75
C ALA A 73 19.11 -1.23 10.64
N ASP A 74 18.57 -0.25 11.36
CA ASP A 74 18.21 -0.20 12.76
C ASP A 74 17.08 0.81 12.97
N CYS A 75 15.90 0.35 13.35
CA CYS A 75 14.90 1.23 13.94
C CYS A 75 15.26 1.43 15.43
N LYS A 76 16.07 2.44 15.77
CA LYS A 76 16.19 2.88 17.17
C LYS A 76 14.86 3.48 17.61
N LYS A 77 14.20 2.80 18.57
CA LYS A 77 13.16 3.38 19.42
C LYS A 77 13.70 4.70 20.00
N MET A 78 13.03 5.81 19.71
CA MET A 78 13.11 7.02 20.55
C MET A 78 12.06 6.93 21.65
#